data_AF-A0A650CV69-F1
#
_entry.id   AF-A0A650CV69-F1
#
_cell.length_a   1.000
_cell.length_b   1.000
_cell.length_c   1.000
_cell.angle_alpha   90.00
_cell.angle_beta   90.00
_cell.angle_gamma   90.00
#
_symmetry.space_group_name_H-M   'P 1'
#
loop_
_entity.id
_entity.type
_entity.pdbx_description
1 polymer ?
#
loop_
_entity_poly.entity_id
_entity_poly.type
_entity_poly.pdbx_seq_one_letter_code
_entity_poly.pdbx_strand_id
1 'polypeptide(L)'
;MDVVKEYLNLKPSKKIKILDIEIPCDTECLRNSNFKELLNNENFKEQLEILDSLENLIDDNINTLLQELEFKFSNYHVNLENLAYTIYKIVEEGGNVIVGNNSIIFEDKVIAKGGEFNSFYEVAKLIDEIKNDENIRSLCDEIKYLADSLWEHFNKNLRRVLNES
;
A
#
# COMPACT_ATOMS: atom_id res chain seq x y z
N MET A 1 -7.84 32.27 -0.57
CA MET A 1 -8.62 31.09 -0.17
C MET A 1 -7.99 30.58 1.12
N ASP A 2 -8.78 30.14 2.09
CA ASP A 2 -8.26 29.68 3.38
C ASP A 2 -7.61 28.31 3.19
N VAL A 3 -6.27 28.24 3.29
CA VAL A 3 -5.45 27.04 3.04
C VAL A 3 -5.93 25.86 3.89
N VAL A 4 -6.43 26.11 5.10
CA VAL A 4 -6.99 25.09 5.98
C VAL A 4 -8.26 24.47 5.38
N LYS A 5 -9.20 25.30 4.92
CA LYS A 5 -10.44 24.81 4.31
C LYS A 5 -10.17 24.03 3.04
N GLU A 6 -9.22 24.50 2.24
CA GLU A 6 -8.80 23.80 1.02
C GLU A 6 -8.18 22.44 1.33
N TYR A 7 -7.27 22.35 2.31
CA TYR A 7 -6.66 21.10 2.76
C TYR A 7 -7.69 20.07 3.24
N LEU A 8 -8.63 20.50 4.09
CA LEU A 8 -9.66 19.62 4.63
C LEU A 8 -10.66 19.13 3.57
N ASN A 9 -10.90 19.93 2.53
CA ASN A 9 -11.78 19.57 1.43
C ASN A 9 -11.11 18.69 0.38
N LEU A 10 -9.87 19.03 0.00
CA LEU A 10 -9.13 18.30 -1.03
C LEU A 10 -8.57 16.98 -0.52
N LYS A 11 -8.31 16.86 0.79
CA LYS A 11 -7.75 15.65 1.42
C LYS A 11 -6.52 15.13 0.65
N PRO A 12 -5.43 15.92 0.60
CA PRO A 12 -4.27 15.53 -0.19
C PRO A 12 -3.79 14.14 0.20
N SER A 13 -3.57 13.30 -0.81
CA SER A 13 -3.22 11.91 -0.67
C SER A 13 -1.99 11.57 -1.50
N LYS A 14 -1.32 10.48 -1.11
CA LYS A 14 -0.27 9.83 -1.89
C LYS A 14 -0.54 8.34 -1.99
N LYS A 15 0.15 7.68 -2.92
CA LYS A 15 0.07 6.23 -3.13
C LYS A 15 1.33 5.56 -2.60
N ILE A 16 1.15 4.50 -1.81
CA ILE A 16 2.25 3.62 -1.42
C ILE A 16 2.66 2.80 -2.64
N LYS A 17 3.93 2.92 -3.04
CA LYS A 17 4.40 2.53 -4.39
C LYS A 17 4.17 1.07 -4.77
N ILE A 18 4.25 0.14 -3.81
CA ILE A 18 4.19 -1.31 -4.09
C ILE A 18 2.74 -1.79 -4.19
N LEU A 19 1.88 -1.40 -3.26
CA LEU A 19 0.51 -1.93 -3.16
C LEU A 19 -0.56 -1.00 -3.75
N ASP A 20 -0.17 0.18 -4.24
CA ASP A 20 -1.05 1.21 -4.79
C ASP A 20 -2.15 1.67 -3.81
N ILE A 21 -1.86 1.62 -2.51
CA ILE A 21 -2.78 2.03 -1.44
C ILE A 21 -2.75 3.55 -1.32
N GLU A 22 -3.92 4.18 -1.36
CA GLU A 22 -4.05 5.61 -1.17
C GLU A 22 -4.10 5.96 0.33
N ILE A 23 -3.16 6.80 0.77
CA ILE A 23 -3.05 7.28 2.16
C ILE A 23 -3.01 8.81 2.20
N PRO A 24 -3.35 9.45 3.33
CA PRO A 24 -3.17 10.89 3.49
C PRO A 24 -1.71 11.29 3.26
N CYS A 25 -1.50 12.50 2.76
CA CYS A 25 -0.15 13.05 2.63
C CYS A 25 0.51 13.24 3.99
N ASP A 26 1.70 12.69 4.09
CA ASP A 26 2.63 12.77 5.19
C ASP A 26 3.39 14.10 5.18
N THR A 27 4.30 14.28 6.14
CA THR A 27 5.11 15.49 6.24
C THR A 27 5.89 15.78 4.94
N GLU A 28 6.50 14.77 4.32
CA GLU A 28 7.30 14.96 3.10
C GLU A 28 6.42 15.34 1.89
N CYS A 29 5.29 14.66 1.68
CA CYS A 29 4.34 15.03 0.64
C CYS A 29 3.88 16.49 0.81
N LEU A 30 3.53 16.89 2.04
CA LEU A 30 3.03 18.24 2.29
C LEU A 30 4.08 19.33 2.08
N ARG A 31 5.35 19.08 2.43
CA ARG A 31 6.46 20.02 2.17
C ARG A 31 6.60 20.37 0.69
N ASN A 32 6.29 19.41 -0.18
CA ASN A 32 6.39 19.56 -1.64
C ASN A 32 5.07 19.99 -2.30
N SER A 33 4.06 20.36 -1.50
CA SER A 33 2.72 20.72 -1.95
C SER A 33 2.39 22.19 -1.71
N ASN A 34 1.21 22.62 -2.18
CA ASN A 34 0.65 23.94 -1.87
C ASN A 34 0.25 24.10 -0.40
N PHE A 35 0.26 23.03 0.40
CA PHE A 35 -0.13 23.04 1.82
C PHE A 35 1.04 23.17 2.80
N LYS A 36 2.27 23.38 2.30
CA LYS A 36 3.48 23.49 3.14
C LYS A 36 3.37 24.50 4.29
N GLU A 37 2.55 25.54 4.14
CA GLU A 37 2.34 26.56 5.17
C GLU A 37 1.66 26.01 6.44
N LEU A 38 0.88 24.94 6.33
CA LEU A 38 0.27 24.26 7.48
C LEU A 38 1.32 23.67 8.43
N LEU A 39 2.50 23.35 7.90
CA LEU A 39 3.62 22.87 8.69
C LEU A 39 4.20 23.94 9.63
N ASN A 40 3.74 25.19 9.58
CA ASN A 40 4.12 26.20 10.58
C ASN A 40 3.34 26.06 11.90
N ASN A 41 2.26 25.27 11.93
CA ASN A 41 1.51 24.96 13.15
C ASN A 41 2.14 23.73 13.82
N GLU A 42 2.73 23.94 15.00
CA GLU A 42 3.40 22.88 15.76
C GLU A 42 2.44 21.76 16.20
N ASN A 43 1.21 22.09 16.62
CA ASN A 43 0.21 21.07 16.97
C ASN A 43 -0.16 20.21 15.74
N PHE A 44 -0.20 20.82 14.55
CA PHE A 44 -0.48 20.09 13.30
C PHE A 44 0.70 19.17 12.92
N LYS A 45 1.94 19.65 13.07
CA LYS A 45 3.15 18.83 12.89
C LYS A 45 3.17 17.62 13.82
N GLU A 46 2.90 17.80 15.11
CA GLU A 46 2.86 16.69 16.08
C GLU A 46 1.84 15.61 15.64
N GLN A 47 0.70 16.03 15.08
CA GLN A 47 -0.27 15.07 14.55
C GLN A 47 0.17 14.44 13.21
N LEU A 48 0.96 15.12 12.40
CA LEU A 48 1.56 14.56 11.19
C LEU A 48 2.64 13.53 11.50
N GLU A 49 3.45 13.73 12.54
CA GLU A 49 4.46 12.75 12.97
C GLU A 49 3.83 11.38 13.31
N ILE A 50 2.58 11.37 13.78
CA ILE A 50 1.80 10.14 13.98
C ILE A 50 1.46 9.48 12.64
N LEU A 51 1.08 10.24 11.61
CA LEU A 51 0.88 9.71 10.26
C LEU A 51 2.18 9.15 9.70
N ASP A 52 3.28 9.89 9.82
CA ASP A 52 4.60 9.45 9.36
C ASP A 52 5.00 8.11 10.04
N SER A 53 4.72 7.98 11.34
CA SER A 53 5.01 6.76 12.10
C SER A 53 4.16 5.57 11.66
N LEU A 54 2.86 5.78 11.42
CA LEU A 54 1.95 4.74 10.94
C LEU A 54 2.28 4.31 9.51
N GLU A 55 2.69 5.25 8.65
CA GLU A 55 3.16 4.91 7.31
C GLU A 55 4.41 4.03 7.34
N ASN A 56 5.39 4.36 8.19
CA ASN A 56 6.58 3.51 8.35
C ASN A 56 6.22 2.08 8.77
N LEU A 57 5.20 1.90 9.63
CA LEU A 57 4.71 0.57 9.99
C LEU A 57 4.06 -0.17 8.82
N ILE A 58 3.41 0.55 7.90
CA ILE A 58 2.90 -0.05 6.66
C ILE A 58 4.07 -0.51 5.79
N ASP A 59 5.09 0.34 5.62
CA ASP A 59 6.28 -0.01 4.84
C ASP A 59 7.02 -1.22 5.41
N ASP A 60 7.15 -1.32 6.74
CA ASP A 60 7.74 -2.49 7.41
C ASP A 60 6.93 -3.78 7.15
N ASN A 61 5.59 -3.69 7.20
CA ASN A 61 4.71 -4.81 6.89
C ASN A 61 4.78 -5.21 5.40
N ILE A 62 4.89 -4.23 4.49
CA ILE A 62 5.10 -4.49 3.05
C ILE A 62 6.45 -5.18 2.82
N ASN A 63 7.51 -4.73 3.49
CA ASN A 63 8.83 -5.37 3.42
C ASN A 63 8.78 -6.81 3.93
N THR A 64 8.04 -7.07 5.00
CA THR A 64 7.82 -8.41 5.54
C THR A 64 7.06 -9.29 4.53
N LEU A 65 6.00 -8.75 3.91
CA LEU A 65 5.27 -9.44 2.84
C LEU A 65 6.18 -9.80 1.66
N LEU A 66 7.03 -8.86 1.22
CA LEU A 66 7.98 -9.11 0.14
C LEU A 66 8.96 -10.24 0.48
N GLN A 67 9.48 -10.29 1.70
CA GLN A 67 10.39 -11.34 2.16
C GLN A 67 9.72 -12.71 2.19
N GLU A 68 8.48 -12.79 2.69
CA GLU A 68 7.70 -14.03 2.71
C GLU A 68 7.42 -14.54 1.29
N LEU A 69 7.08 -13.63 0.37
CA LEU A 69 6.87 -13.97 -1.04
C LEU A 69 8.18 -14.37 -1.72
N GLU A 70 9.28 -13.68 -1.47
CA GLU A 70 10.60 -14.06 -2.00
C GLU A 70 11.00 -15.47 -1.57
N PHE A 71 10.78 -15.81 -0.30
CA PHE A 71 11.04 -17.15 0.22
C PHE A 71 10.18 -18.21 -0.49
N LYS A 72 8.86 -17.99 -0.57
CA LYS A 72 7.92 -18.94 -1.17
C LYS A 72 8.12 -19.09 -2.69
N PHE A 73 8.51 -18.02 -3.38
CA PHE A 73 8.76 -18.01 -4.83
C PHE A 73 10.23 -18.14 -5.21
N SER A 74 11.12 -18.52 -4.29
CA SER A 74 12.58 -18.58 -4.50
C SER A 74 13.06 -19.39 -5.70
N ASN A 75 12.26 -20.37 -6.16
CA ASN A 75 12.57 -21.20 -7.33
C ASN A 75 12.01 -20.65 -8.64
N TYR A 76 11.36 -19.48 -8.62
CA TYR A 76 10.66 -18.90 -9.75
C TYR A 76 11.18 -17.50 -10.08
N HIS A 77 11.27 -17.19 -11.38
CA HIS A 77 11.62 -15.85 -11.82
C HIS A 77 10.37 -14.95 -11.89
N VAL A 78 10.08 -14.30 -10.77
CA VAL A 78 8.92 -13.40 -10.61
C VAL A 78 9.35 -11.98 -10.30
N ASN A 79 8.55 -11.00 -10.72
CA ASN A 79 8.63 -9.63 -10.24
C ASN A 79 7.94 -9.56 -8.87
N LEU A 80 8.73 -9.41 -7.81
CA LEU A 80 8.24 -9.44 -6.42
C LEU A 80 7.28 -8.30 -6.08
N GLU A 81 7.53 -7.08 -6.57
CA GLU A 81 6.64 -5.93 -6.30
C GLU A 81 5.26 -6.15 -6.94
N ASN A 82 5.23 -6.58 -8.21
CA ASN A 82 3.99 -6.90 -8.90
C ASN A 82 3.27 -8.11 -8.27
N LEU A 83 4.03 -9.08 -7.76
CA LEU A 83 3.47 -10.21 -7.03
C LEU A 83 2.87 -9.76 -5.70
N ALA A 84 3.54 -8.91 -4.92
CA ALA A 84 3.02 -8.36 -3.68
C ALA A 84 1.73 -7.57 -3.90
N TYR A 85 1.72 -6.68 -4.92
CA TYR A 85 0.50 -6.00 -5.37
C TYR A 85 -0.63 -6.99 -5.66
N THR A 86 -0.34 -8.02 -6.46
CA THR A 86 -1.31 -9.04 -6.86
C THR A 86 -1.87 -9.79 -5.67
N ILE A 87 -1.01 -10.25 -4.76
CA ILE A 87 -1.42 -11.02 -3.58
C ILE A 87 -2.27 -10.16 -2.67
N TYR A 88 -1.85 -8.93 -2.36
CA TYR A 88 -2.63 -8.00 -1.56
C TYR A 88 -4.01 -7.77 -2.17
N LYS A 89 -4.08 -7.46 -3.46
CA LYS A 89 -5.36 -7.24 -4.17
C LYS A 89 -6.27 -8.47 -4.17
N ILE A 90 -5.72 -9.65 -4.43
CA ILE A 90 -6.50 -10.89 -4.43
C ILE A 90 -7.04 -11.22 -3.03
N VAL A 91 -6.25 -10.98 -1.97
CA VAL A 91 -6.69 -11.20 -0.59
C VAL A 91 -7.82 -10.24 -0.22
N GLU A 92 -7.69 -8.96 -0.58
CA GLU A 92 -8.63 -7.92 -0.16
C GLU A 92 -9.90 -7.82 -1.02
N GLU A 93 -9.76 -7.97 -2.33
CA GLU A 93 -10.80 -7.69 -3.32
C GLU A 93 -11.22 -8.96 -4.10
N GLY A 94 -10.45 -10.05 -3.95
CA GLY A 94 -10.61 -11.24 -4.77
C GLY A 94 -9.99 -11.09 -6.16
N GLY A 95 -10.20 -12.10 -7.01
CA GLY A 95 -9.66 -12.13 -8.37
C GLY A 95 -8.74 -13.31 -8.60
N ASN A 96 -8.28 -13.44 -9.85
CA ASN A 96 -7.39 -14.52 -10.26
C ASN A 96 -6.39 -13.97 -11.29
N VAL A 97 -5.20 -14.57 -11.30
CA VAL A 97 -4.19 -14.28 -12.32
C VAL A 97 -4.57 -14.88 -13.67
N ILE A 98 -4.13 -14.25 -14.75
CA ILE A 98 -4.30 -14.73 -16.12
C ILE A 98 -2.98 -15.36 -16.57
N VAL A 99 -3.02 -16.66 -16.85
CA VAL A 99 -1.89 -17.40 -17.44
C VAL A 99 -1.97 -17.28 -18.96
N GLY A 100 -1.12 -16.45 -19.54
CA GLY A 100 -0.94 -16.32 -20.98
C GLY A 100 0.16 -17.23 -21.52
N ASN A 101 0.31 -17.23 -22.85
CA ASN A 101 1.29 -18.10 -23.53
C ASN A 101 2.75 -17.84 -23.15
N ASN A 102 3.09 -16.64 -22.66
CA ASN A 102 4.46 -16.27 -22.31
C ASN A 102 4.55 -15.42 -21.03
N SER A 103 3.47 -15.32 -20.26
CA SER A 103 3.44 -14.47 -19.07
C SER A 103 2.29 -14.81 -18.13
N ILE A 104 2.48 -14.49 -16.85
CA ILE A 104 1.40 -14.39 -15.87
C ILE A 104 1.16 -12.93 -15.58
N ILE A 105 -0.10 -12.51 -15.63
CA ILE A 105 -0.50 -11.14 -15.35
C ILE A 105 -1.66 -11.08 -14.36
N PHE A 106 -1.74 -10.00 -13.61
CA PHE A 106 -2.91 -9.60 -12.85
C PHE A 106 -3.17 -8.13 -13.14
N GLU A 107 -4.36 -7.81 -13.64
CA GLU A 107 -4.68 -6.47 -14.17
C GLU A 107 -3.64 -6.02 -15.22
N ASP A 108 -2.91 -4.92 -14.95
CA ASP A 108 -1.83 -4.39 -15.78
C ASP A 108 -0.43 -4.88 -15.36
N LYS A 109 -0.33 -5.65 -14.26
CA LYS A 109 0.95 -6.08 -13.68
C LYS A 109 1.42 -7.39 -14.27
N VAL A 110 2.68 -7.42 -14.71
CA VAL A 110 3.35 -8.63 -15.19
C VAL A 110 4.12 -9.28 -14.04
N ILE A 111 3.67 -10.46 -13.62
CA ILE A 111 4.25 -11.21 -12.50
C ILE A 111 5.45 -12.01 -12.98
N ALA A 112 5.34 -12.69 -14.10
CA ALA A 112 6.41 -13.48 -14.71
C ALA A 112 6.31 -13.43 -16.23
N LYS A 113 7.45 -13.54 -16.94
CA LYS A 113 7.50 -13.54 -18.42
C LYS A 113 8.71 -14.34 -18.93
N GLY A 114 8.60 -14.94 -20.12
CA GLY A 114 9.73 -15.57 -20.81
C GLY A 114 10.11 -16.98 -20.35
N GLY A 115 9.34 -17.57 -19.41
CA GLY A 115 9.49 -18.94 -18.95
C GLY A 115 8.64 -19.96 -19.72
N GLU A 116 8.81 -21.24 -19.35
CA GLU A 116 7.99 -22.33 -19.89
C GLU A 116 6.57 -22.31 -19.29
N PHE A 117 5.58 -22.75 -20.08
CA PHE A 117 4.18 -22.78 -19.64
C PHE A 117 3.97 -23.54 -18.32
N ASN A 118 4.67 -24.66 -18.12
CA ASN A 118 4.57 -25.44 -16.88
C ASN A 118 5.01 -24.63 -15.65
N SER A 119 6.10 -23.86 -15.78
CA SER A 119 6.55 -22.96 -14.71
C SER A 119 5.49 -21.91 -14.40
N PHE A 120 4.81 -21.37 -15.42
CA PHE A 120 3.76 -20.40 -15.19
C PHE A 120 2.53 -20.99 -14.49
N TYR A 121 2.16 -22.21 -14.85
CA TYR A 121 1.08 -22.93 -14.20
C TYR A 121 1.39 -23.18 -12.72
N GLU A 122 2.62 -23.57 -12.39
CA GLU A 122 3.06 -23.75 -10.99
C GLU A 122 3.02 -22.44 -10.20
N VAL A 123 3.52 -21.34 -10.76
CA VAL A 123 3.44 -20.01 -10.11
C VAL A 123 1.99 -19.62 -9.88
N ALA A 124 1.10 -19.79 -10.85
CA ALA A 124 -0.32 -19.48 -10.68
C ALA A 124 -0.99 -20.34 -9.60
N LYS A 125 -0.66 -21.64 -9.53
CA LYS A 125 -1.13 -22.54 -8.47
C LYS A 125 -0.62 -22.08 -7.10
N LEU A 126 0.64 -21.70 -7.01
CA LEU A 126 1.23 -21.22 -5.77
C LEU A 126 0.61 -19.91 -5.29
N ILE A 127 0.29 -18.99 -6.22
CA ILE A 127 -0.49 -17.77 -5.91
C ILE A 127 -1.86 -18.13 -5.33
N ASP A 128 -2.56 -19.11 -5.93
CA ASP A 128 -3.87 -19.58 -5.45
C ASP A 128 -3.83 -20.26 -4.08
N GLU A 129 -2.69 -20.88 -3.72
CA GLU A 129 -2.46 -21.43 -2.39
C GLU A 129 -2.16 -20.32 -1.38
N ILE A 130 -1.27 -19.41 -1.73
CA ILE A 130 -0.77 -18.33 -0.86
C ILE A 130 -1.85 -17.34 -0.45
N LYS A 131 -2.85 -17.07 -1.30
CA LYS A 131 -3.97 -16.19 -0.91
C LYS A 131 -4.77 -16.71 0.29
N ASN A 132 -4.63 -18.00 0.63
CA ASN A 132 -5.25 -18.61 1.79
C ASN A 132 -4.28 -18.86 2.96
N ASP A 133 -3.00 -18.50 2.81
CA ASP A 133 -2.00 -18.59 3.86
C ASP A 133 -2.34 -17.59 4.98
N GLU A 134 -2.48 -18.09 6.22
CA GLU A 134 -2.89 -17.28 7.37
C GLU A 134 -1.91 -16.13 7.67
N ASN A 135 -0.60 -16.35 7.49
CA ASN A 135 0.40 -15.32 7.75
C ASN A 135 0.30 -14.20 6.71
N ILE A 136 0.14 -14.58 5.44
CA ILE A 136 0.02 -13.63 4.33
C ILE A 136 -1.27 -12.81 4.45
N ARG A 137 -2.38 -13.46 4.79
CA ARG A 137 -3.64 -12.79 5.06
C ARG A 137 -3.53 -11.83 6.23
N SER A 138 -2.95 -12.27 7.34
CA SER A 138 -2.72 -11.42 8.52
C SER A 138 -1.91 -10.16 8.18
N LEU A 139 -0.87 -10.29 7.35
CA LEU A 139 -0.08 -9.14 6.89
C LEU A 139 -0.90 -8.19 6.02
N CYS A 140 -1.70 -8.71 5.09
CA CYS A 140 -2.57 -7.89 4.23
C CYS A 140 -3.63 -7.15 5.06
N ASP A 141 -4.27 -7.87 5.99
CA ASP A 141 -5.27 -7.32 6.91
C ASP A 141 -4.66 -6.20 7.78
N GLU A 142 -3.43 -6.39 8.28
CA GLU A 142 -2.71 -5.39 9.07
C GLU A 142 -2.36 -4.14 8.25
N ILE A 143 -1.83 -4.32 7.04
CA ILE A 143 -1.53 -3.22 6.11
C ILE A 143 -2.79 -2.40 5.83
N LYS A 144 -3.92 -3.06 5.54
CA LYS A 144 -5.19 -2.39 5.30
C LYS A 144 -5.68 -1.65 6.54
N TYR A 145 -5.62 -2.29 7.70
CA TYR A 145 -6.03 -1.69 8.96
C TYR A 145 -5.24 -0.42 9.28
N LEU A 146 -3.93 -0.44 9.06
CA LEU A 146 -3.06 0.73 9.23
C LEU A 146 -3.41 1.84 8.22
N ALA A 147 -3.64 1.49 6.96
CA ALA A 147 -4.06 2.46 5.93
C ALA A 147 -5.40 3.13 6.26
N ASP A 148 -6.39 2.36 6.73
CA ASP A 148 -7.67 2.89 7.20
C ASP A 148 -7.49 3.77 8.44
N SER A 149 -6.59 3.38 9.35
CA SER A 149 -6.26 4.14 10.56
C SER A 149 -5.61 5.50 10.24
N LEU A 150 -4.78 5.59 9.19
CA LEU A 150 -4.25 6.88 8.71
C LEU A 150 -5.39 7.82 8.30
N TRP A 151 -6.36 7.33 7.54
CA TRP A 151 -7.53 8.12 7.13
C TRP A 151 -8.43 8.49 8.32
N GLU A 152 -8.61 7.61 9.28
CA GLU A 152 -9.33 7.90 10.51
C GLU A 152 -8.64 9.02 11.31
N HIS A 153 -7.32 8.94 11.46
CA HIS A 153 -6.51 9.96 12.14
C HIS A 153 -6.58 11.30 11.42
N PHE A 154 -6.51 11.31 10.08
CA PHE A 154 -6.72 12.52 9.28
C PHE A 154 -8.09 13.15 9.57
N ASN A 155 -9.17 12.34 9.50
CA ASN A 155 -10.54 12.85 9.60
C ASN A 155 -10.89 13.33 11.02
N LYS A 156 -10.27 12.74 12.05
CA LYS A 156 -10.54 13.08 13.46
C LYS A 156 -9.55 14.09 14.02
N ASN A 157 -8.25 13.78 13.96
CA ASN A 157 -7.23 14.51 14.71
C ASN A 157 -6.69 15.70 13.93
N LEU A 158 -6.26 15.51 12.67
CA LEU A 158 -5.79 16.63 11.85
C LEU A 158 -6.88 17.66 11.61
N ARG A 159 -8.09 17.19 11.29
CA ARG A 159 -9.25 18.06 11.15
C ARG A 159 -9.56 18.85 12.42
N ARG A 160 -9.49 18.21 13.60
CA ARG A 160 -9.75 18.89 14.87
C ARG A 160 -8.71 19.97 15.13
N VAL A 161 -7.42 19.64 15.07
CA VAL A 161 -6.33 20.59 15.33
C VAL A 161 -6.42 21.81 14.41
N LEU A 162 -6.72 21.61 13.13
CA LEU A 162 -6.84 22.73 12.19
C LEU A 162 -8.11 23.58 12.36
N ASN A 163 -9.17 23.09 13.00
CA ASN A 163 -10.37 23.88 13.30
C ASN A 163 -10.32 24.54 14.68
N GLU A 164 -9.50 24.03 15.59
CA GLU A 164 -9.34 24.52 16.97
C GLU A 164 -8.11 25.43 17.15
N SER A 165 -7.22 25.51 16.17
CA SER A 165 -6.06 26.44 16.11
C SER A 165 -6.44 27.79 15.52
#